data_AF-A0A0S9NTL6-F1
#
_entry.id   AF-A0A0S9NTL6-F1
#
_cell.length_a   1.000
_cell.length_b   1.000
_cell.length_c   1.000
_cell.angle_alpha   90.00
_cell.angle_beta   90.00
_cell.angle_gamma   90.00
#
_symmetry.space_group_name_H-M   'P 1'
#
loop_
_entity.id
_entity.type
_entity.pdbx_description
1 polymer ?
#
loop_
_entity_poly.entity_id
_entity_poly.type
_entity_poly.pdbx_seq_one_letter_code
_entity_poly.pdbx_strand_id
1 'polypeptide(L)'
;MCPEPRAARASSSLLCALAAALLAGCAVPPPAPPPPPPAAAPVPPPPAVAPPTAPPAESAVPLPVQGGQPGGVRTDNSTVAQSLLLYADRVRRMAPAELAQEVTRLSDIAEAQRQPAEEMQLAITLAQTRVPADLVRAQGLAQRVLGNPREEARGLYPLAGMLVARYAEQRRVEEALDRQAQQLREQQRRIDQLSERLEAVRAIERSLTSRPPPNGGHRAVQP
;
A
#
# COMPACT_ATOMS: atom_id res chain seq x y z
N MET A 1 -50.88 38.14 -20.39
CA MET A 1 -49.71 37.95 -21.27
C MET A 1 -48.47 38.10 -20.40
N CYS A 2 -47.64 37.06 -20.41
CA CYS A 2 -46.63 36.74 -19.39
C CYS A 2 -45.32 37.55 -19.56
N PRO A 3 -44.58 37.82 -18.47
CA PRO A 3 -43.21 38.31 -18.54
C PRO A 3 -42.17 37.16 -18.69
N GLU A 4 -41.07 37.46 -19.39
CA GLU A 4 -39.87 36.61 -19.56
C GLU A 4 -39.12 36.31 -18.25
N PRO A 5 -38.40 35.17 -18.15
CA PRO A 5 -37.41 34.94 -17.10
C PRO A 5 -35.96 35.16 -17.57
N ARG A 6 -35.29 36.21 -17.05
CA ARG A 6 -33.82 36.40 -17.13
C ARG A 6 -33.19 36.15 -15.75
N ALA A 7 -32.96 34.89 -15.37
CA ALA A 7 -32.32 34.60 -14.08
C ALA A 7 -31.52 33.29 -14.00
N ALA A 8 -30.99 32.76 -15.12
CA ALA A 8 -30.31 31.45 -15.12
C ALA A 8 -28.79 31.48 -15.35
N ARG A 9 -28.16 32.66 -15.54
CA ARG A 9 -26.74 32.72 -15.96
C ARG A 9 -25.72 32.96 -14.85
N ALA A 10 -26.14 33.46 -13.68
CA ALA A 10 -25.20 33.82 -12.60
C ALA A 10 -24.72 32.63 -11.75
N SER A 11 -25.48 31.53 -11.70
CA SER A 11 -25.18 30.37 -10.85
C SER A 11 -24.11 29.44 -11.43
N SER A 12 -23.81 29.56 -12.72
CA SER A 12 -22.87 28.66 -13.42
C SER A 12 -21.40 29.10 -13.28
N SER A 13 -21.15 30.40 -13.04
CA SER A 13 -19.80 30.94 -12.91
C SER A 13 -19.16 30.70 -11.54
N LEU A 14 -19.93 30.47 -10.48
CA LEU A 14 -19.38 30.19 -9.14
C LEU A 14 -18.86 28.76 -8.98
N LEU A 15 -19.43 27.79 -9.71
CA LEU A 15 -18.99 26.39 -9.64
C LEU A 15 -17.65 26.13 -10.36
N CYS A 16 -17.32 26.89 -11.40
CA CYS A 16 -16.04 26.71 -12.10
C CYS A 16 -14.83 27.23 -11.31
N ALA A 17 -15.01 28.24 -10.45
CA ALA A 17 -13.91 28.77 -9.65
C ALA A 17 -13.51 27.83 -8.49
N LEU A 18 -14.46 27.06 -7.94
CA LEU A 18 -14.18 26.11 -6.86
C LEU A 18 -13.46 24.84 -7.37
N ALA A 19 -13.65 24.46 -8.63
CA ALA A 19 -12.99 23.32 -9.25
C ALA A 19 -11.50 23.55 -9.56
N ALA A 20 -11.09 24.81 -9.79
CA ALA A 20 -9.69 25.15 -10.07
C ALA A 20 -8.81 25.19 -8.80
N ALA A 21 -9.40 25.35 -7.61
CA ALA A 21 -8.67 25.39 -6.34
C ALA A 21 -8.35 23.99 -5.77
N LEU A 22 -8.98 22.93 -6.29
CA LEU A 22 -8.77 21.55 -5.82
C LEU A 22 -7.67 20.77 -6.58
N LEU A 23 -7.05 21.39 -7.59
CA LEU A 23 -5.97 20.77 -8.38
C LEU A 23 -4.56 21.30 -8.04
N ALA A 24 -4.45 22.19 -7.05
CA ALA A 24 -3.17 22.71 -6.57
C ALA A 24 -2.92 22.28 -5.11
N GLY A 25 -2.24 21.15 -4.91
CA GLY A 25 -1.62 20.85 -3.62
C GLY A 25 -1.52 19.37 -3.25
N CYS A 26 -0.38 18.77 -3.61
CA CYS A 26 0.34 17.77 -2.78
C CYS A 26 1.74 17.55 -3.37
N ALA A 27 2.50 18.63 -3.56
CA ALA A 27 3.95 18.54 -3.75
C ALA A 27 4.60 18.78 -2.38
N VAL A 28 4.72 17.71 -1.59
CA VAL A 28 5.54 17.74 -0.37
C VAL A 28 7.00 17.67 -0.85
N PRO A 29 7.85 18.70 -0.64
CA PRO A 29 9.25 18.58 -0.99
C PRO A 29 9.88 17.47 -0.13
N PRO A 30 10.70 16.58 -0.72
CA PRO A 30 11.35 15.52 0.05
C PRO A 30 12.25 16.15 1.12
N PRO A 31 12.34 15.55 2.32
CA PRO A 31 13.29 16.00 3.33
C PRO A 31 14.72 15.90 2.77
N ALA A 32 15.52 16.93 3.04
CA ALA A 32 16.89 17.03 2.55
C ALA A 32 17.71 15.78 2.94
N PRO A 33 18.55 15.24 2.04
CA PRO A 33 19.40 14.10 2.36
C PRO A 33 20.41 14.49 3.46
N PRO A 34 20.72 13.58 4.40
CA PRO A 34 21.77 13.82 5.38
C PRO A 34 23.12 14.02 4.67
N PRO A 35 24.03 14.83 5.26
CA PRO A 35 25.33 15.10 4.66
C PRO A 35 26.11 13.79 4.45
N PRO A 36 26.88 13.67 3.34
CA PRO A 36 27.64 12.48 3.06
C PRO A 36 28.68 12.24 4.17
N PRO A 37 28.91 10.99 4.58
CA PRO A 37 30.03 10.68 5.47
C PRO A 37 31.35 11.08 4.78
N PRO A 38 32.35 11.51 5.56
CA PRO A 38 33.64 11.93 5.01
C PRO A 38 34.26 10.81 4.17
N ALA A 39 34.75 11.19 2.99
CA ALA A 39 35.37 10.31 2.02
C ALA A 39 36.46 9.44 2.70
N ALA A 40 36.24 8.14 2.74
CA ALA A 40 37.29 7.20 3.06
C ALA A 40 38.35 7.27 1.96
N ALA A 41 39.59 7.49 2.39
CA ALA A 41 40.77 7.59 1.54
C ALA A 41 40.94 6.37 0.62
N PRO A 42 41.55 6.54 -0.56
CA PRO A 42 41.83 5.43 -1.46
C PRO A 42 42.84 4.49 -0.82
N VAL A 43 42.42 3.26 -0.56
CA VAL A 43 43.32 2.18 -0.14
C VAL A 43 44.19 1.80 -1.36
N PRO A 44 45.52 1.74 -1.22
CA PRO A 44 46.42 1.43 -2.33
C PRO A 44 46.23 -0.01 -2.83
N PRO A 45 46.46 -0.28 -4.13
CA PRO A 45 46.37 -1.62 -4.68
C PRO A 45 47.50 -2.52 -4.12
N PRO A 46 47.22 -3.80 -3.79
CA PRO A 46 48.27 -4.76 -3.47
C PRO A 46 49.11 -5.10 -4.71
N PRO A 47 50.38 -5.49 -4.54
CA PRO A 47 51.30 -5.75 -5.64
C PRO A 47 50.92 -7.00 -6.44
N ALA A 48 51.14 -6.93 -7.75
CA ALA A 48 50.96 -8.02 -8.70
C ALA A 48 51.91 -9.18 -8.39
N VAL A 49 51.35 -10.36 -8.18
CA VAL A 49 52.11 -11.62 -8.15
C VAL A 49 51.93 -12.31 -9.50
N ALA A 50 53.04 -12.52 -10.19
CA ALA A 50 53.13 -13.23 -11.46
C ALA A 50 52.76 -14.73 -11.32
N PRO A 51 52.26 -15.38 -12.38
CA PRO A 51 51.66 -16.71 -12.30
C PRO A 51 52.70 -17.85 -12.25
N PRO A 52 52.48 -18.90 -11.45
CA PRO A 52 53.17 -20.17 -11.66
C PRO A 52 52.47 -21.01 -12.75
N THR A 53 53.33 -21.57 -13.58
CA THR A 53 53.19 -22.49 -14.72
C THR A 53 52.15 -23.60 -14.56
N ALA A 54 51.38 -23.83 -15.62
CA ALA A 54 50.40 -24.91 -15.75
C ALA A 54 51.03 -26.30 -16.01
N PRO A 55 50.40 -27.37 -15.53
CA PRO A 55 50.39 -28.69 -16.19
C PRO A 55 49.03 -29.00 -16.85
N PRO A 56 48.95 -30.06 -17.67
CA PRO A 56 48.10 -30.08 -18.86
C PRO A 56 46.67 -30.59 -18.64
N ALA A 57 45.79 -30.02 -19.48
CA ALA A 57 44.51 -30.50 -19.97
C ALA A 57 44.02 -31.87 -19.46
N GLU A 58 43.02 -31.82 -18.58
CA GLU A 58 42.06 -32.91 -18.41
C GLU A 58 40.70 -32.43 -18.90
N SER A 59 40.35 -32.94 -20.08
CA SER A 59 39.04 -32.98 -20.74
C SER A 59 37.88 -32.25 -20.04
N ALA A 60 37.78 -30.95 -20.31
CA ALA A 60 36.50 -30.26 -20.21
C ALA A 60 35.59 -30.83 -21.30
N VAL A 61 34.68 -31.72 -20.92
CA VAL A 61 33.45 -31.98 -21.66
C VAL A 61 32.85 -30.60 -21.93
N PRO A 62 32.64 -30.17 -23.18
CA PRO A 62 31.94 -28.92 -23.41
C PRO A 62 30.52 -29.13 -22.91
N LEU A 63 30.23 -28.61 -21.72
CA LEU A 63 28.86 -28.25 -21.35
C LEU A 63 28.39 -27.35 -22.49
N PRO A 64 27.36 -27.72 -23.26
CA PRO A 64 26.75 -26.74 -24.12
C PRO A 64 26.26 -25.64 -23.19
N VAL A 65 26.88 -24.47 -23.30
CA VAL A 65 26.23 -23.20 -22.97
C VAL A 65 25.03 -23.15 -23.91
N GLN A 66 23.93 -23.77 -23.48
CA GLN A 66 22.63 -23.37 -23.94
C GLN A 66 22.44 -21.96 -23.38
N GLY A 67 22.90 -20.98 -24.14
CA GLY A 67 22.20 -19.71 -24.20
C GLY A 67 20.77 -20.08 -24.57
N GLY A 68 19.92 -20.23 -23.54
CA GLY A 68 18.52 -20.56 -23.70
C GLY A 68 17.91 -19.46 -24.53
N GLN A 69 17.79 -19.72 -25.83
CA GLN A 69 16.91 -18.95 -26.69
C GLN A 69 15.54 -18.88 -26.01
N PRO A 70 14.74 -17.81 -26.23
CA PRO A 70 13.33 -17.80 -25.87
C PRO A 70 12.62 -18.82 -26.76
N GLY A 71 12.80 -20.09 -26.43
CA GLY A 71 12.47 -21.23 -27.25
C GLY A 71 11.15 -21.83 -26.81
N GLY A 72 10.24 -21.93 -27.77
CA GLY A 72 9.09 -22.83 -27.70
C GLY A 72 7.86 -22.18 -27.08
N VAL A 73 6.98 -21.75 -27.97
CA VAL A 73 5.61 -21.31 -27.70
C VAL A 73 4.91 -22.26 -26.71
N ARG A 74 4.82 -21.86 -25.42
CA ARG A 74 3.91 -22.43 -24.41
C ARG A 74 2.50 -21.88 -24.64
N THR A 75 1.88 -22.16 -25.79
CA THR A 75 0.59 -21.54 -26.16
C THR A 75 -0.55 -21.95 -25.26
N ASP A 76 -0.60 -23.22 -24.85
CA ASP A 76 -1.69 -23.79 -24.06
C ASP A 76 -1.80 -23.11 -22.68
N ASN A 77 -0.72 -23.14 -21.91
CA ASN A 77 -0.66 -22.55 -20.57
C ASN A 77 -0.65 -21.02 -20.62
N SER A 78 -0.15 -20.43 -21.71
CA SER A 78 -0.25 -18.98 -21.92
C SER A 78 -1.70 -18.53 -22.04
N THR A 79 -2.58 -19.30 -22.70
CA THR A 79 -4.01 -18.95 -22.79
C THR A 79 -4.71 -18.98 -21.44
N VAL A 80 -4.39 -19.94 -20.56
CA VAL A 80 -4.95 -20.00 -19.20
C VAL A 80 -4.43 -18.84 -18.33
N ALA A 81 -3.14 -18.51 -18.42
CA ALA A 81 -2.61 -17.35 -17.72
C ALA A 81 -3.25 -16.03 -18.22
N GLN A 82 -3.48 -15.90 -19.53
CA GLN A 82 -4.18 -14.75 -20.12
C GLN A 82 -5.64 -14.67 -19.64
N SER A 83 -6.35 -15.79 -19.56
CA SER A 83 -7.74 -15.80 -19.07
C SER A 83 -7.83 -15.39 -17.60
N LEU A 84 -6.84 -15.76 -16.78
CA LEU A 84 -6.72 -15.29 -15.39
C LEU A 84 -6.43 -13.79 -15.28
N LEU A 85 -5.64 -13.22 -16.20
CA LEU A 85 -5.41 -11.78 -16.23
C LEU A 85 -6.67 -11.00 -16.64
N LEU A 86 -7.41 -11.51 -17.63
CA LEU A 86 -8.72 -10.96 -18.01
C LEU A 86 -9.72 -11.07 -16.86
N TYR A 87 -9.72 -12.20 -16.14
CA TYR A 87 -10.51 -12.38 -14.93
C TYR A 87 -10.14 -11.37 -13.85
N ALA A 88 -8.85 -11.12 -13.61
CA ALA A 88 -8.38 -10.13 -12.65
C ALA A 88 -8.80 -8.69 -13.02
N ASP A 89 -8.79 -8.33 -14.31
CA ASP A 89 -9.30 -7.03 -14.77
C ASP A 89 -10.82 -6.91 -14.56
N ARG A 90 -11.58 -7.98 -14.84
CA ARG A 90 -13.03 -8.03 -14.57
C ARG A 90 -13.33 -7.86 -13.08
N VAL A 91 -12.72 -8.68 -12.22
CA VAL A 91 -12.95 -8.68 -10.77
C VAL A 91 -12.66 -7.33 -10.14
N ARG A 92 -11.63 -6.61 -10.63
CA ARG A 92 -11.30 -5.26 -10.16
C ARG A 92 -12.44 -4.25 -10.35
N ARG A 93 -13.32 -4.47 -11.33
CA ARG A 93 -14.43 -3.58 -11.70
C ARG A 93 -15.76 -4.02 -11.09
N MET A 94 -15.81 -5.17 -10.42
CA MET A 94 -17.06 -5.69 -9.82
C MET A 94 -17.48 -4.86 -8.61
N ALA A 95 -18.79 -4.75 -8.42
CA ALA A 95 -19.34 -4.15 -7.21
C ALA A 95 -19.10 -5.06 -5.98
N PRO A 96 -19.07 -4.52 -4.75
CA PRO A 96 -18.81 -5.32 -3.55
C PRO A 96 -19.76 -6.51 -3.36
N ALA A 97 -21.05 -6.35 -3.72
CA ALA A 97 -22.04 -7.42 -3.63
C ALA A 97 -21.78 -8.55 -4.64
N GLU A 98 -21.42 -8.21 -5.88
CA GLU A 98 -21.08 -9.19 -6.93
C GLU A 98 -19.77 -9.92 -6.59
N LEU A 99 -18.81 -9.20 -6.01
CA LEU A 99 -17.55 -9.77 -5.55
C LEU A 99 -17.79 -10.80 -4.44
N ALA A 100 -18.65 -10.50 -3.47
CA ALA A 100 -19.02 -11.45 -2.41
C ALA A 100 -19.71 -12.70 -2.99
N GLN A 101 -20.60 -12.55 -3.97
CA GLN A 101 -21.23 -13.68 -4.66
C GLN A 101 -20.20 -14.56 -5.39
N GLU A 102 -19.23 -13.94 -6.05
CA GLU A 102 -18.16 -14.66 -6.75
C GLU A 102 -17.24 -15.42 -5.79
N VAL A 103 -16.93 -14.84 -4.62
CA VAL A 103 -16.23 -15.55 -3.55
C VAL A 103 -17.02 -16.79 -3.11
N THR A 104 -18.32 -16.64 -2.84
CA THR A 104 -19.18 -17.77 -2.45
C THR A 104 -19.18 -18.86 -3.52
N ARG A 105 -19.46 -18.49 -4.78
CA ARG A 105 -19.50 -19.40 -5.93
C ARG A 105 -18.22 -20.23 -6.07
N LEU A 106 -17.05 -19.60 -5.93
CA LEU A 106 -15.76 -20.28 -6.02
C LEU A 106 -15.42 -21.09 -4.76
N SER A 107 -15.90 -20.64 -3.60
CA SER A 107 -15.68 -21.34 -2.33
C SER A 107 -16.52 -22.61 -2.18
N ASP A 108 -17.71 -22.66 -2.80
CA ASP A 108 -18.62 -23.80 -2.81
C ASP A 108 -18.05 -24.99 -3.60
N ILE A 109 -17.12 -24.73 -4.52
CA ILE A 109 -16.37 -25.78 -5.21
C ILE A 109 -15.50 -26.48 -4.17
N ALA A 110 -15.80 -27.75 -3.88
CA ALA A 110 -15.08 -28.54 -2.91
C ALA A 110 -13.58 -28.68 -3.28
N GLU A 111 -12.72 -28.63 -2.27
CA GLU A 111 -11.26 -28.49 -2.44
C GLU A 111 -10.65 -29.63 -3.25
N ALA A 112 -11.18 -30.85 -3.15
CA ALA A 112 -10.71 -32.00 -3.92
C ALA A 112 -11.01 -31.89 -5.43
N GLN A 113 -12.08 -31.19 -5.80
CA GLN A 113 -12.55 -31.01 -7.17
C GLN A 113 -12.03 -29.70 -7.81
N ARG A 114 -11.59 -28.74 -6.98
CA ARG A 114 -11.15 -27.43 -7.45
C ARG A 114 -9.91 -27.53 -8.33
N GLN A 115 -9.99 -26.96 -9.53
CA GLN A 115 -8.87 -26.92 -10.46
C GLN A 115 -7.86 -25.82 -10.07
N PRO A 116 -6.57 -25.95 -10.44
CA PRO A 116 -5.56 -24.92 -10.12
C PRO A 116 -5.93 -23.51 -10.62
N ALA A 117 -6.61 -23.42 -11.76
CA ALA A 117 -7.11 -22.16 -12.30
C ALA A 117 -8.22 -21.54 -11.43
N GLU A 118 -9.15 -22.36 -10.91
CA GLU A 118 -10.22 -21.91 -10.00
C GLU A 118 -9.67 -21.51 -8.64
N GLU A 119 -8.64 -22.22 -8.15
CA GLU A 119 -7.91 -21.83 -6.94
C GLU A 119 -7.24 -20.46 -7.12
N MET A 120 -6.68 -20.19 -8.30
CA MET A 120 -6.11 -18.88 -8.63
C MET A 120 -7.19 -17.79 -8.75
N GLN A 121 -8.34 -18.09 -9.36
CA GLN A 121 -9.49 -17.17 -9.41
C GLN A 121 -9.95 -16.79 -8.00
N LEU A 122 -10.11 -17.77 -7.11
CA LEU A 122 -10.50 -17.50 -5.72
C LEU A 122 -9.47 -16.63 -5.00
N ALA A 123 -8.17 -16.89 -5.21
CA ALA A 123 -7.11 -16.06 -4.65
C ALA A 123 -7.18 -14.60 -5.14
N ILE A 124 -7.40 -14.39 -6.44
CA ILE A 124 -7.53 -13.06 -7.04
C ILE A 124 -8.75 -12.32 -6.48
N THR A 125 -9.89 -13.00 -6.35
CA THR A 125 -11.14 -12.41 -5.85
C THR A 125 -11.05 -12.06 -4.36
N LEU A 126 -10.47 -12.94 -3.54
CA LEU A 126 -10.22 -12.64 -2.12
C LEU A 126 -9.27 -11.46 -1.94
N ALA A 127 -8.20 -11.35 -2.74
CA ALA A 127 -7.28 -10.23 -2.64
C ALA A 127 -7.93 -8.87 -2.99
N GLN A 128 -9.05 -8.88 -3.73
CA GLN A 128 -9.79 -7.67 -4.08
C GLN A 128 -10.71 -7.16 -2.96
N THR A 129 -11.05 -7.98 -1.95
CA THR A 129 -11.90 -7.56 -0.80
C THR A 129 -11.21 -6.54 0.10
N ARG A 130 -9.86 -6.50 0.08
CA ARG A 130 -9.01 -5.71 0.99
C ARG A 130 -9.24 -6.02 2.48
N VAL A 131 -9.75 -7.20 2.78
CA VAL A 131 -9.85 -7.71 4.15
C VAL A 131 -8.53 -8.42 4.50
N PRO A 132 -7.84 -8.09 5.61
CA PRO A 132 -6.54 -8.68 5.94
C PRO A 132 -6.56 -10.22 6.02
N ALA A 133 -7.62 -10.80 6.59
CA ALA A 133 -7.78 -12.26 6.67
C ALA A 133 -7.93 -12.91 5.29
N ASP A 134 -8.66 -12.27 4.38
CA ASP A 134 -8.83 -12.75 3.01
C ASP A 134 -7.52 -12.67 2.23
N LEU A 135 -6.70 -11.65 2.46
CA LEU A 135 -5.40 -11.51 1.81
C LEU A 135 -4.42 -12.61 2.23
N VAL A 136 -4.44 -13.01 3.51
CA VAL A 136 -3.69 -14.19 3.99
C VAL A 136 -4.18 -15.46 3.30
N ARG A 137 -5.50 -15.65 3.21
CA ARG A 137 -6.11 -16.81 2.54
C ARG A 137 -5.77 -16.85 1.05
N ALA A 138 -5.82 -15.70 0.36
CA ALA A 138 -5.43 -15.54 -1.03
C ALA A 138 -3.97 -15.94 -1.27
N GLN A 139 -3.07 -15.48 -0.41
CA GLN A 139 -1.66 -15.86 -0.46
C GLN A 139 -1.48 -17.37 -0.28
N GLY A 140 -2.19 -17.98 0.67
CA GLY A 140 -2.17 -19.43 0.89
C GLY A 140 -2.68 -20.25 -0.31
N LEU A 141 -3.76 -19.81 -0.97
CA LEU A 141 -4.27 -20.43 -2.20
C LEU A 141 -3.25 -20.37 -3.34
N ALA A 142 -2.62 -19.20 -3.57
CA ALA A 142 -1.58 -19.07 -4.59
C ALA A 142 -0.34 -19.95 -4.27
N GLN A 143 0.02 -20.07 -2.99
CA GLN A 143 1.09 -20.96 -2.54
C GLN A 143 0.75 -22.44 -2.73
N ARG A 144 -0.51 -22.85 -2.55
CA ARG A 144 -0.97 -24.22 -2.84
C ARG A 144 -0.82 -24.56 -4.31
N VAL A 145 -1.12 -23.62 -5.23
CA VAL A 145 -0.89 -23.82 -6.66
C VAL A 145 0.59 -24.09 -6.95
N LEU A 146 1.53 -23.36 -6.31
CA LEU A 146 2.97 -23.62 -6.43
C LEU A 146 3.39 -25.00 -5.91
N GLY A 147 2.69 -25.54 -4.90
CA GLY A 147 2.94 -26.87 -4.35
C GLY A 147 2.25 -28.01 -5.10
N ASN A 148 1.37 -27.70 -6.06
CA ASN A 148 0.57 -28.70 -6.77
C ASN A 148 1.37 -29.34 -7.92
N PRO A 149 1.61 -30.67 -7.92
CA PRO A 149 2.48 -31.31 -8.89
C PRO A 149 1.84 -31.53 -10.28
N ARG A 150 0.53 -31.28 -10.44
CA ARG A 150 -0.20 -31.45 -11.71
C ARG A 150 0.34 -30.54 -12.81
N GLU A 151 0.30 -31.00 -14.06
CA GLU A 151 0.83 -30.27 -15.22
C GLU A 151 0.15 -28.91 -15.43
N GLU A 152 -1.18 -28.87 -15.28
CA GLU A 152 -1.99 -27.64 -15.33
C GLU A 152 -1.53 -26.58 -14.32
N ALA A 153 -1.07 -27.01 -13.13
CA ALA A 153 -0.55 -26.10 -12.12
C ALA A 153 0.84 -25.56 -12.50
N ARG A 154 1.70 -26.38 -13.11
CA ARG A 154 3.05 -25.97 -13.57
C ARG A 154 3.00 -24.84 -14.59
N GLY A 155 1.95 -24.80 -15.42
CA GLY A 155 1.68 -23.69 -16.34
C GLY A 155 1.46 -22.36 -15.62
N LEU A 156 0.93 -22.39 -14.40
CA LEU A 156 0.56 -21.22 -13.60
C LEU A 156 1.64 -20.75 -12.63
N TYR A 157 2.72 -21.52 -12.42
CA TYR A 157 3.75 -21.19 -11.43
C TYR A 157 4.33 -19.77 -11.54
N PRO A 158 4.65 -19.23 -12.74
CA PRO A 158 5.17 -17.88 -12.85
C PRO A 158 4.18 -16.82 -12.33
N LEU A 159 2.89 -16.98 -12.65
CA LEU A 159 1.83 -16.10 -12.19
C LEU A 159 1.59 -16.25 -10.68
N ALA A 160 1.52 -17.50 -10.20
CA ALA A 160 1.34 -17.81 -8.78
C ALA A 160 2.46 -17.22 -7.92
N GLY A 161 3.73 -17.39 -8.33
CA GLY A 161 4.89 -16.84 -7.63
C GLY A 161 4.87 -15.30 -7.57
N MET A 162 4.52 -14.65 -8.68
CA MET A 162 4.35 -13.19 -8.72
C MET A 162 3.23 -12.73 -7.76
N LEU A 163 2.09 -13.42 -7.74
CA LEU A 163 0.96 -13.08 -6.88
C LEU A 163 1.28 -13.30 -5.39
N VAL A 164 1.98 -14.38 -5.03
CA VAL A 164 2.43 -14.61 -3.65
C VAL A 164 3.31 -13.45 -3.17
N ALA A 165 4.30 -13.03 -3.97
CA ALA A 165 5.15 -11.90 -3.63
C ALA A 165 4.35 -10.60 -3.50
N ARG A 166 3.43 -10.35 -4.46
CA ARG A 166 2.57 -9.17 -4.46
C ARG A 166 1.66 -9.09 -3.23
N TYR A 167 1.04 -10.20 -2.83
CA TYR A 167 0.17 -10.23 -1.65
C TYR A 167 0.95 -10.08 -0.35
N ALA A 168 2.18 -10.61 -0.28
CA ALA A 168 3.07 -10.36 0.86
C ALA A 168 3.41 -8.86 1.00
N GLU A 169 3.76 -8.20 -0.10
CA GLU A 169 4.03 -6.75 -0.09
C GLU A 169 2.79 -5.93 0.25
N GLN A 170 1.62 -6.30 -0.28
CA GLN A 170 0.36 -5.63 0.05
C GLN A 170 0.09 -5.69 1.56
N ARG A 171 0.29 -6.83 2.20
CA ARG A 171 0.14 -6.97 3.67
C ARG A 171 1.11 -6.08 4.44
N ARG A 172 2.38 -6.04 4.03
CA ARG A 172 3.39 -5.17 4.68
C ARG A 172 2.99 -3.70 4.62
N VAL A 173 2.43 -3.26 3.50
CA VAL A 173 1.94 -1.89 3.32
C VAL A 173 0.70 -1.62 4.18
N GLU A 174 -0.28 -2.51 4.19
CA GLU A 174 -1.48 -2.39 5.04
C GLU A 174 -1.10 -2.31 6.53
N GLU A 175 -0.20 -3.17 7.00
CA GLU A 175 0.31 -3.15 8.38
C GLU A 175 1.08 -1.86 8.72
N ALA A 176 1.77 -1.25 7.75
CA ALA A 176 2.46 0.03 7.95
C ALA A 176 1.45 1.20 8.03
N LEU A 177 0.40 1.17 7.20
CA LEU A 177 -0.68 2.16 7.24
C LEU A 177 -1.42 2.11 8.59
N ASP A 178 -1.72 0.93 9.10
CA ASP A 178 -2.37 0.78 10.41
C ASP A 178 -1.52 1.34 11.55
N ARG A 179 -0.20 1.08 11.52
CA ARG A 179 0.75 1.64 12.48
C ARG A 179 0.79 3.16 12.42
N GLN A 180 0.83 3.74 11.23
CA GLN A 180 0.78 5.20 11.06
C GLN A 180 -0.55 5.80 11.55
N ALA A 181 -1.67 5.16 11.25
CA ALA A 181 -2.99 5.61 11.72
C ALA A 181 -3.10 5.57 13.26
N GLN A 182 -2.50 4.58 13.92
CA GLN A 182 -2.41 4.53 15.38
C GLN A 182 -1.55 5.66 15.94
N GLN A 183 -0.38 5.91 15.34
CA GLN A 183 0.50 7.01 15.74
C GLN A 183 -0.20 8.36 15.64
N LEU A 184 -0.92 8.62 14.53
CA LEU A 184 -1.66 9.88 14.35
C LEU A 184 -2.73 10.10 15.43
N ARG A 185 -3.47 9.05 15.80
CA ARG A 185 -4.48 9.14 16.88
C ARG A 185 -3.83 9.42 18.24
N GLU A 186 -2.69 8.80 18.52
CA GLU A 186 -1.95 9.03 19.75
C GLU A 186 -1.36 10.45 19.81
N GLN A 187 -0.82 10.97 18.69
CA GLN A 187 -0.35 12.37 18.64
C GLN A 187 -1.51 13.35 18.81
N GLN A 188 -2.67 13.10 18.20
CA GLN A 188 -3.85 13.95 18.40
C GLN A 188 -4.26 14.01 19.87
N ARG A 189 -4.31 12.86 20.56
CA ARG A 189 -4.62 12.82 22.01
C ARG A 189 -3.63 13.64 22.84
N ARG A 190 -2.34 13.59 22.50
CA ARG A 190 -1.32 14.40 23.18
C ARG A 190 -1.50 15.88 22.91
N ILE A 191 -1.87 16.27 21.69
CA ILE A 191 -2.19 17.65 21.35
C ILE A 191 -3.39 18.13 22.16
N ASP A 192 -4.45 17.32 22.27
CA ASP A 192 -5.64 17.67 23.04
C ASP A 192 -5.31 17.85 24.53
N GLN A 193 -4.51 16.95 25.11
CA GLN A 193 -4.03 17.05 26.50
C GLN A 193 -3.17 18.29 26.73
N LEU A 194 -2.29 18.63 25.78
CA LEU A 194 -1.47 19.84 25.87
C LEU A 194 -2.33 21.10 25.73
N SER A 195 -3.35 21.06 24.88
CA SER A 195 -4.29 22.17 24.70
C SER A 195 -5.11 22.41 25.97
N GLU A 196 -5.63 21.36 26.60
CA GLU A 196 -6.32 21.43 27.89
C GLU A 196 -5.43 22.05 28.98
N ARG A 197 -4.15 21.65 29.04
CA ARG A 197 -3.18 22.24 29.98
C ARG A 197 -2.93 23.72 29.70
N LEU A 198 -2.79 24.12 28.44
CA LEU A 198 -2.62 25.52 28.06
C LEU A 198 -3.86 26.34 28.43
N GLU A 199 -5.06 25.81 28.23
CA GLU A 199 -6.30 26.45 28.63
C GLU A 199 -6.42 26.60 30.15
N ALA A 200 -6.03 25.57 30.91
CA ALA A 200 -5.97 25.62 32.37
C ALA A 200 -4.99 26.70 32.86
N VAL A 201 -3.80 26.80 32.27
CA VAL A 201 -2.82 27.86 32.59
C VAL A 201 -3.41 29.25 32.25
N ARG A 202 -4.02 29.42 31.07
CA ARG A 202 -4.70 30.67 30.70
C ARG A 202 -5.86 31.04 31.64
N ALA A 203 -6.53 30.07 32.23
CA ALA A 203 -7.58 30.32 33.22
C ALA A 203 -6.99 30.80 34.55
N ILE A 204 -5.85 30.23 34.97
CA ILE A 204 -5.09 30.69 36.14
C ILE A 204 -4.64 32.13 35.92
N GLU A 205 -4.02 32.44 34.78
CA GLU A 205 -3.57 33.81 34.45
C GLU A 205 -4.72 34.82 34.50
N ARG A 206 -5.88 34.47 33.92
CA ARG A 206 -7.08 35.32 33.98
C ARG A 206 -7.54 35.55 35.42
N SER A 207 -7.62 34.51 36.25
CA SER A 207 -8.07 34.65 37.65
C SER A 207 -7.10 35.45 38.53
N LEU A 208 -5.79 35.38 38.26
CA LEU A 208 -4.79 36.19 38.96
C LEU A 208 -4.88 37.68 38.58
N THR A 209 -5.10 37.99 37.30
CA THR A 209 -5.19 39.39 36.85
C THR A 209 -6.54 40.05 37.14
N SER A 210 -7.61 39.27 37.33
CA SER A 210 -8.98 39.78 37.58
C SER A 210 -9.37 39.79 39.06
N ARG A 211 -8.43 39.53 39.99
CA ARG A 211 -8.65 39.73 41.42
C ARG A 211 -9.02 41.21 41.66
N PRO A 212 -10.25 41.54 42.10
CA PRO A 212 -10.65 42.91 42.35
C PRO A 212 -9.75 43.51 43.44
N PRO A 213 -9.47 44.84 43.42
CA PRO A 213 -8.74 45.47 44.52
C PRO A 213 -9.48 45.14 45.83
N PRO A 214 -8.73 44.88 46.94
CA PRO A 214 -9.38 44.67 48.23
C PRO A 214 -10.27 45.89 48.49
N ASN A 215 -11.59 45.68 48.57
CA ASN A 215 -12.50 46.67 49.10
C ASN A 215 -12.01 46.99 50.52
N GLY A 216 -11.28 48.10 50.64
CA GLY A 216 -10.99 48.75 51.90
C GLY A 216 -12.33 49.17 52.49
N GLY A 217 -12.94 48.27 53.24
CA GLY A 217 -14.14 48.51 54.02
C GLY A 217 -13.82 49.52 55.12
N HIS A 218 -13.81 50.80 54.76
CA HIS A 218 -14.06 51.87 55.72
C HIS A 218 -15.47 51.65 56.26
N ARG A 219 -15.53 50.94 57.38
CA ARG A 219 -16.69 50.91 58.27
C ARG A 219 -16.86 52.33 58.81
N ALA A 220 -17.66 53.13 58.10
CA ALA A 220 -18.10 54.43 58.57
C ALA A 220 -18.86 54.23 59.88
N VAL A 221 -18.27 54.75 60.97
CA VAL A 221 -18.93 54.99 62.25
C VAL A 221 -19.98 56.08 62.00
N GLN A 222 -21.27 55.77 62.19
CA GLN A 222 -22.33 56.77 62.22
C GLN A 222 -22.57 57.24 63.66
N PRO A 223 -22.84 58.54 63.88
CA PRO A 223 -23.06 59.15 65.20
C PRO A 223 -24.41 58.78 65.83
#